data_AF-A0A4S2H6E4-F1
#
_entry.id   AF-A0A4S2H6E4-F1
#
_cell.length_a   1.000
_cell.length_b   1.000
_cell.length_c   1.000
_cell.angle_alpha   90.00
_cell.angle_beta   90.00
_cell.angle_gamma   90.00
#
_symmetry.space_group_name_H-M   'P 1'
#
loop_
_entity.id
_entity.type
_entity.pdbx_description
1 polymer ?
#
loop_
_entity_poly.entity_id
_entity_poly.type
_entity_poly.pdbx_seq_one_letter_code
_entity_poly.pdbx_strand_id
1 'polypeptide(L)'
;MEIRPLTQAEQKYAYKQSMQIRGQTGSIGILQGGYGADNEFHSVFHEISSRLKTEEFEADLQEALCSGEYSVLENLDAMREFTLQHPQKGFPGTEYGFRVETEKFAYLVHCNPEKDSDNVEIHCYVKEWLDHHISEAEKGIRFINSKYNELFRIEDGEKIKIRYSDGGEQERVCRYIDEYHTEVGNNLYHICQFAEIMERNGSEYAPVEPETVQTEEKEQGQEEKTEGTLELKTQFGTTENVTLTVNTYVDNNSLYVGMTTEEDGFPEPYGDVTVNLLSSVPPYCAFVDTNNMPELEDFLVKNGIAEFTGMTQRSGYCSYPLYLFSAEKMRGLCPDGMAAYEQANGFDRKPEKKEKSR
;
A
#
# COMPACT_ATOMS: atom_id res chain seq x y z
N MET A 1 -3.66 26.72 -19.79
CA MET A 1 -4.18 25.41 -19.38
C MET A 1 -4.04 24.46 -20.55
N GLU A 2 -3.59 23.23 -20.31
CA GLU A 2 -3.37 22.21 -21.35
C GLU A 2 -3.94 20.87 -20.86
N ILE A 3 -4.56 20.12 -21.78
CA ILE A 3 -5.05 18.76 -21.54
C ILE A 3 -4.39 17.81 -22.52
N ARG A 4 -3.80 16.73 -22.00
CA ARG A 4 -3.18 15.70 -22.83
C ARG A 4 -3.25 14.32 -22.15
N PRO A 5 -3.13 13.22 -22.91
CA PRO A 5 -2.97 11.89 -22.31
C PRO A 5 -1.77 11.85 -21.36
N LEU A 6 -1.88 11.04 -20.31
CA LEU A 6 -0.73 10.73 -19.44
C LEU A 6 0.35 10.00 -20.22
N THR A 7 1.60 10.37 -19.97
CA THR A 7 2.76 9.54 -20.36
C THR A 7 2.83 8.29 -19.48
N GLN A 8 3.58 7.28 -19.92
CA GLN A 8 3.76 6.05 -19.14
C GLN A 8 4.39 6.31 -17.76
N ALA A 9 5.27 7.31 -17.64
CA ALA A 9 5.86 7.70 -16.37
C ALA A 9 4.82 8.32 -15.42
N GLU A 10 3.91 9.14 -15.94
CA GLU A 10 2.87 9.83 -15.16
C GLU A 10 1.73 8.92 -14.70
N GLN A 11 1.41 7.84 -15.44
CA GLN A 11 0.28 6.94 -15.14
C GLN A 11 0.31 6.42 -13.70
N LYS A 12 1.49 6.14 -13.16
CA LYS A 12 1.67 5.65 -11.79
C LYS A 12 1.17 6.63 -10.75
N TYR A 13 1.19 7.93 -11.03
CA TYR A 13 0.80 9.02 -10.14
C TYR A 13 -0.69 9.37 -10.24
N ALA A 14 -1.41 8.71 -11.15
CA ALA A 14 -2.87 8.76 -11.21
C ALA A 14 -3.53 7.70 -10.28
N TYR A 15 -2.75 7.12 -9.37
CA TYR A 15 -3.20 6.22 -8.30
C TYR A 15 -2.74 6.76 -6.94
N LYS A 16 -3.34 6.27 -5.84
CA LYS A 16 -2.91 6.60 -4.47
C LYS A 16 -1.41 6.26 -4.29
N GLN A 17 -0.60 7.25 -3.89
CA GLN A 17 0.84 7.08 -3.66
C GLN A 17 1.17 6.77 -2.19
N SER A 18 2.39 6.29 -1.91
CA SER A 18 2.92 6.16 -0.55
C SER A 18 3.12 7.52 0.11
N MET A 19 3.22 7.55 1.45
CA MET A 19 3.48 8.78 2.21
C MET A 19 4.77 9.49 1.78
N GLN A 20 5.81 8.74 1.41
CA GLN A 20 7.08 9.31 0.98
C GLN A 20 6.93 10.04 -0.37
N ILE A 21 6.30 9.38 -1.34
CA ILE A 21 6.07 9.95 -2.67
C ILE A 21 5.11 11.15 -2.59
N ARG A 22 4.04 11.07 -1.78
CA ARG A 22 3.12 12.20 -1.56
C ARG A 22 3.84 13.45 -1.07
N GLY A 23 4.79 13.28 -0.15
CA GLY A 23 5.59 14.36 0.40
C GLY A 23 6.48 15.04 -0.64
N GLN A 24 7.02 14.28 -1.59
CA GLN A 24 7.90 14.79 -2.63
C GLN A 24 7.17 15.36 -3.86
N THR A 25 5.99 14.82 -4.18
CA THR A 25 5.20 15.24 -5.35
C THR A 25 4.27 16.42 -5.05
N GLY A 26 4.20 16.86 -3.79
CA GLY A 26 3.29 17.95 -3.40
C GLY A 26 1.83 17.55 -3.56
N SER A 27 1.49 16.33 -3.16
CA SER A 27 0.12 15.81 -3.21
C SER A 27 -0.80 16.62 -2.29
N ILE A 28 -1.82 17.23 -2.86
CA ILE A 28 -2.75 18.15 -2.19
C ILE A 28 -3.97 17.39 -1.69
N GLY A 29 -4.52 16.53 -2.54
CA GLY A 29 -5.70 15.73 -2.25
C GLY A 29 -6.15 14.94 -3.48
N ILE A 30 -7.21 14.16 -3.29
CA ILE A 30 -7.81 13.33 -4.31
C ILE A 30 -9.28 13.71 -4.43
N LEU A 31 -9.73 14.00 -5.64
CA LEU A 31 -11.14 14.21 -5.93
C LEU A 31 -11.69 12.96 -6.60
N GLN A 32 -12.62 12.29 -5.94
CA GLN A 32 -13.29 11.09 -6.45
C GLN A 32 -14.71 11.45 -6.83
N GLY A 33 -15.16 11.00 -8.00
CA GLY A 33 -16.49 11.33 -8.48
C GLY A 33 -16.91 10.56 -9.72
N GLY A 34 -18.07 10.96 -10.23
CA GLY A 34 -18.66 10.38 -11.43
C GLY A 34 -19.86 11.18 -11.89
N TYR A 35 -20.42 10.78 -13.02
CA TYR A 35 -21.59 11.43 -13.59
C TYR A 35 -22.88 10.80 -13.04
N GLY A 36 -23.80 11.65 -12.58
CA GLY A 36 -25.13 11.23 -12.18
C GLY A 36 -26.07 11.01 -13.36
N ALA A 37 -27.29 10.53 -13.08
CA ALA A 37 -28.35 10.40 -14.09
C ALA A 37 -28.83 11.75 -14.67
N ASP A 38 -28.49 12.85 -13.99
CA ASP A 38 -28.68 14.24 -14.41
C ASP A 38 -27.58 14.74 -15.36
N ASN A 39 -26.57 13.90 -15.64
CA ASN A 39 -25.34 14.24 -16.34
C ASN A 39 -24.49 15.32 -15.63
N GLU A 40 -24.76 15.59 -14.34
CA GLU A 40 -23.90 16.46 -13.54
C GLU A 40 -22.79 15.63 -12.91
N PHE A 41 -21.60 16.23 -12.79
CA PHE A 41 -20.47 15.59 -12.13
C PHE A 41 -20.55 15.79 -10.63
N HIS A 42 -20.74 14.69 -9.91
CA HIS A 42 -20.78 14.67 -8.44
C HIS A 42 -19.45 14.16 -7.91
N SER A 43 -18.90 14.82 -6.90
CA SER A 43 -17.59 14.45 -6.36
C SER A 43 -17.42 14.74 -4.88
N VAL A 44 -16.47 14.03 -4.29
CA VAL A 44 -15.98 14.19 -2.92
C VAL A 44 -14.48 14.46 -2.97
N PHE A 45 -14.02 15.44 -2.19
CA PHE A 45 -12.60 15.76 -2.09
C PHE A 45 -12.02 15.19 -0.79
N HIS A 46 -11.05 14.28 -0.94
CA HIS A 46 -10.26 13.71 0.14
C HIS A 46 -8.96 14.50 0.30
N GLU A 47 -8.84 15.20 1.43
CA GLU A 47 -7.68 16.03 1.72
C GLU A 47 -6.46 15.19 2.13
N ILE A 48 -5.32 15.44 1.48
CA ILE A 48 -4.03 14.84 1.86
C ILE A 48 -3.14 15.86 2.57
N SER A 49 -3.16 17.12 2.12
CA SER A 49 -2.32 18.18 2.67
C SER A 49 -3.08 19.48 2.90
N SER A 50 -3.50 19.69 4.14
CA SER A 50 -4.13 20.95 4.60
C SER A 50 -3.27 22.19 4.32
N ARG A 51 -1.94 22.05 4.32
CA ARG A 51 -1.01 23.15 4.04
C ARG A 51 -1.02 23.58 2.57
N LEU A 52 -1.20 22.64 1.64
CA LEU A 52 -1.16 22.90 0.20
C LEU A 52 -2.53 23.22 -0.38
N LYS A 53 -3.61 22.86 0.31
CA LYS A 53 -4.99 23.21 -0.04
C LYS A 53 -5.28 24.68 0.29
N THR A 54 -4.81 25.54 -0.59
CA THR A 54 -4.98 27.00 -0.50
C THR A 54 -6.23 27.46 -1.25
N GLU A 55 -6.71 28.69 -0.96
CA GLU A 55 -7.80 29.29 -1.74
C GLU A 55 -7.45 29.43 -3.24
N GLU A 56 -6.17 29.64 -3.56
CA GLU A 56 -5.67 29.66 -4.94
C GLU A 56 -5.84 28.29 -5.61
N PHE A 57 -5.49 27.21 -4.91
CA PHE A 57 -5.69 25.84 -5.39
C PHE A 57 -7.17 25.52 -5.62
N GLU A 58 -8.04 25.87 -4.68
CA GLU A 58 -9.48 25.59 -4.79
C GLU A 58 -10.11 26.34 -5.96
N ALA A 59 -9.71 27.59 -6.20
CA ALA A 59 -10.15 28.36 -7.35
C ALA A 59 -9.65 27.76 -8.68
N ASP A 60 -8.37 27.37 -8.76
CA ASP A 60 -7.76 26.76 -9.95
C ASP A 60 -8.42 25.40 -10.27
N LEU A 61 -8.70 24.58 -9.24
CA LEU A 61 -9.41 23.31 -9.38
C LEU A 61 -10.82 23.51 -9.96
N GLN A 62 -11.56 24.48 -9.44
CA GLN A 62 -12.91 24.80 -9.90
C GLN A 62 -12.93 25.33 -11.34
N GLU A 63 -11.95 26.15 -11.72
CA GLU A 63 -11.80 26.65 -13.09
C GLU A 63 -11.41 25.53 -14.05
N ALA A 64 -10.41 24.73 -13.68
CA ALA A 64 -9.84 23.69 -14.54
C ALA A 64 -10.80 22.53 -14.81
N LEU A 65 -11.63 22.15 -13.83
CA LEU A 65 -12.43 20.93 -13.91
C LEU A 65 -13.94 21.16 -13.98
N CYS A 66 -14.46 22.28 -13.48
CA CYS A 66 -15.91 22.46 -13.30
C CYS A 66 -16.52 23.61 -14.11
N SER A 67 -15.73 24.54 -14.65
CA SER A 67 -16.30 25.77 -15.25
C SER A 67 -15.56 26.35 -16.47
N GLY A 68 -14.49 25.71 -16.93
CA GLY A 68 -13.64 26.18 -18.03
C GLY A 68 -14.05 25.70 -19.44
N GLU A 69 -13.45 26.32 -20.46
CA GLU A 69 -13.60 25.98 -21.90
C GLU A 69 -13.02 24.59 -22.29
N TYR A 70 -12.47 23.83 -21.35
CA TYR A 70 -11.72 22.58 -21.59
C TYR A 70 -12.52 21.35 -21.13
N SER A 71 -13.73 21.25 -21.65
CA SER A 71 -14.88 20.39 -21.32
C SER A 71 -14.69 18.86 -21.29
N VAL A 72 -13.49 18.31 -21.22
CA VAL A 72 -13.31 16.84 -21.18
C VAL A 72 -13.97 16.21 -19.95
N LEU A 73 -14.18 16.99 -18.87
CA LEU A 73 -14.95 16.60 -17.68
C LEU A 73 -16.37 17.20 -17.63
N GLU A 74 -16.86 17.84 -18.70
CA GLU A 74 -18.20 18.44 -18.70
C GLU A 74 -19.28 17.36 -18.62
N ASN A 75 -19.09 16.25 -19.33
CA ASN A 75 -19.98 15.10 -19.33
C ASN A 75 -19.23 13.84 -19.80
N LEU A 76 -19.85 12.68 -19.55
CA LEU A 76 -19.29 11.38 -19.92
C LEU A 76 -19.04 11.23 -21.43
N ASP A 77 -19.86 11.86 -22.28
CA ASP A 77 -19.71 11.77 -23.74
C ASP A 77 -18.48 12.56 -24.22
N ALA A 78 -18.23 13.76 -23.68
CA ALA A 78 -17.02 14.54 -23.97
C ALA A 78 -15.76 13.79 -23.54
N MET A 79 -15.79 13.14 -22.38
CA MET A 79 -14.70 12.29 -21.90
C MET A 79 -14.45 11.12 -22.87
N ARG A 80 -15.50 10.38 -23.26
CA ARG A 80 -15.43 9.26 -24.21
C ARG A 80 -14.91 9.72 -25.58
N GLU A 81 -15.34 10.87 -26.07
CA GLU A 81 -14.85 11.42 -27.33
C GLU A 81 -13.35 11.73 -27.24
N PHE A 82 -12.90 12.31 -26.12
CA PHE A 82 -11.49 12.59 -25.90
C PHE A 82 -10.63 11.31 -25.89
N THR A 83 -11.07 10.25 -25.20
CA THR A 83 -10.33 8.98 -25.13
C THR A 83 -10.23 8.29 -26.49
N LEU A 84 -11.28 8.39 -27.32
CA LEU A 84 -11.27 7.85 -28.69
C LEU A 84 -10.32 8.62 -29.62
N GLN A 85 -10.23 9.94 -29.47
CA GLN A 85 -9.36 10.78 -30.29
C GLN A 85 -7.88 10.67 -29.89
N HIS A 86 -7.60 10.27 -28.64
CA HIS A 86 -6.25 10.21 -28.10
C HIS A 86 -5.92 8.80 -27.56
N PRO A 87 -5.58 7.84 -28.43
CA PRO A 87 -5.22 6.49 -27.97
C PRO A 87 -4.03 6.50 -27.00
N GLN A 88 -4.19 5.81 -25.87
CA GLN A 88 -3.17 5.67 -24.83
C GLN A 88 -2.93 4.19 -24.54
N LYS A 89 -1.71 3.84 -24.11
CA LYS A 89 -1.35 2.50 -23.64
C LYS A 89 -0.82 2.59 -22.21
N GLY A 90 -0.93 1.50 -21.45
CA GLY A 90 -0.29 1.34 -20.13
C GLY A 90 -1.27 1.19 -18.96
N PHE A 91 -2.54 1.54 -19.16
CA PHE A 91 -3.62 1.18 -18.26
C PHE A 91 -4.18 -0.22 -18.55
N PRO A 92 -4.64 -0.96 -17.51
CA PRO A 92 -5.32 -2.24 -17.69
C PRO A 92 -6.75 -2.04 -18.21
N GLY A 93 -7.22 -2.98 -19.05
CA GLY A 93 -8.61 -3.00 -19.52
C GLY A 93 -9.00 -1.73 -20.27
N THR A 94 -10.05 -1.07 -19.77
CA THR A 94 -10.66 0.11 -20.38
C THR A 94 -10.41 1.40 -19.61
N GLU A 95 -9.54 1.34 -18.59
CA GLU A 95 -9.07 2.53 -17.87
C GLU A 95 -8.28 3.47 -18.79
N TYR A 96 -8.39 4.76 -18.49
CA TYR A 96 -7.75 5.81 -19.25
C TYR A 96 -7.32 6.94 -18.32
N GLY A 97 -6.28 7.69 -18.69
CA GLY A 97 -5.90 8.86 -17.91
C GLY A 97 -5.33 10.01 -18.72
N PHE A 98 -5.64 11.21 -18.28
CA PHE A 98 -5.13 12.44 -18.87
C PHE A 98 -4.67 13.41 -17.78
N ARG A 99 -3.73 14.26 -18.15
CA ARG A 99 -3.24 15.35 -17.31
C ARG A 99 -3.91 16.64 -17.75
N VAL A 100 -4.47 17.33 -16.77
CA VAL A 100 -4.89 18.73 -16.89
C VAL A 100 -3.86 19.56 -16.15
N GLU A 101 -3.22 20.50 -16.83
CA GLU A 101 -2.22 21.36 -16.20
C GLU A 101 -2.55 22.85 -16.32
N THR A 102 -2.30 23.55 -15.22
CA THR A 102 -2.39 25.00 -15.10
C THR A 102 -1.00 25.60 -14.86
N GLU A 103 -0.94 26.85 -14.44
CA GLU A 103 0.33 27.51 -14.16
C GLU A 103 1.07 26.86 -12.98
N LYS A 104 0.33 26.51 -11.91
CA LYS A 104 0.91 26.02 -10.65
C LYS A 104 0.55 24.59 -10.29
N PHE A 105 -0.54 24.06 -10.83
CA PHE A 105 -1.08 22.77 -10.44
C PHE A 105 -1.13 21.79 -11.61
N ALA A 106 -1.08 20.51 -11.25
CA ALA A 106 -1.26 19.40 -12.16
C ALA A 106 -2.31 18.46 -11.58
N TYR A 107 -3.28 18.11 -12.41
CA TYR A 107 -4.38 17.22 -12.09
C TYR A 107 -4.25 15.97 -12.97
N LEU A 108 -3.94 14.83 -12.35
CA LEU A 108 -3.89 13.56 -13.06
C LEU A 108 -5.23 12.87 -12.89
N VAL A 109 -6.00 12.86 -13.97
CA VAL A 109 -7.31 12.24 -14.02
C VAL A 109 -7.13 10.78 -14.43
N HIS A 110 -7.57 9.87 -13.57
CA HIS A 110 -7.80 8.46 -13.87
C HIS A 110 -9.30 8.25 -14.04
N CYS A 111 -9.70 7.56 -15.09
CA CYS A 111 -11.11 7.34 -15.36
C CYS A 111 -11.37 6.00 -16.04
N ASN A 112 -12.59 5.49 -15.87
CA ASN A 112 -13.09 4.37 -16.64
C ASN A 112 -14.35 4.81 -17.43
N PRO A 113 -14.22 5.11 -18.73
CA PRO A 113 -15.34 5.58 -19.56
C PRO A 113 -16.45 4.54 -19.78
N GLU A 114 -16.24 3.26 -19.44
CA GLU A 114 -17.25 2.20 -19.55
C GLU A 114 -18.08 2.03 -18.27
N LYS A 115 -17.68 2.65 -17.14
CA LYS A 115 -18.46 2.66 -15.90
C LYS A 115 -19.37 3.89 -15.84
N ASP A 116 -20.59 3.68 -15.34
CA ASP A 116 -21.62 4.72 -15.27
C ASP A 116 -21.54 5.59 -13.98
N SER A 117 -20.93 5.11 -12.89
CA SER A 117 -20.76 5.85 -11.61
C SER A 117 -19.41 5.58 -10.94
N ASP A 118 -18.94 6.51 -10.10
CA ASP A 118 -17.62 6.48 -9.41
C ASP A 118 -16.47 6.10 -10.33
N ASN A 119 -16.47 6.72 -11.50
CA ASN A 119 -15.63 6.33 -12.62
C ASN A 119 -14.50 7.33 -12.89
N VAL A 120 -14.31 8.32 -12.01
CA VAL A 120 -13.28 9.36 -12.13
C VAL A 120 -12.59 9.56 -10.79
N GLU A 121 -11.27 9.48 -10.80
CA GLU A 121 -10.40 9.85 -9.69
C GLU A 121 -9.38 10.89 -10.17
N ILE A 122 -9.21 11.98 -9.43
CA ILE A 122 -8.36 13.10 -9.82
C ILE A 122 -7.34 13.36 -8.72
N HIS A 123 -6.09 13.04 -9.01
CA HIS A 123 -4.97 13.27 -8.11
C HIS A 123 -4.41 14.67 -8.32
N CYS A 124 -4.47 15.48 -7.27
CA CYS A 124 -4.12 16.90 -7.32
C CYS A 124 -2.70 17.13 -6.77
N TYR A 125 -1.85 17.79 -7.57
CA TYR A 125 -0.45 18.01 -7.23
C TYR A 125 -0.01 19.46 -7.44
N VAL A 126 1.03 19.87 -6.71
CA VAL A 126 1.86 21.01 -7.09
C VAL A 126 2.69 20.62 -8.32
N LYS A 127 2.46 21.30 -9.46
CA LYS A 127 3.01 20.94 -10.78
C LYS A 127 4.52 20.77 -10.76
N GLU A 128 5.23 21.78 -10.25
CA GLU A 128 6.70 21.80 -10.22
C GLU A 128 7.28 20.63 -9.41
N TRP A 129 6.61 20.22 -8.33
CA TRP A 129 7.11 19.17 -7.44
C TRP A 129 6.89 17.78 -8.06
N LEU A 130 5.70 17.56 -8.63
CA LEU A 130 5.39 16.34 -9.38
C LEU A 130 6.36 16.17 -10.55
N ASP A 131 6.53 17.21 -11.37
CA ASP A 131 7.39 17.15 -12.56
C ASP A 131 8.86 16.92 -12.20
N HIS A 132 9.33 17.56 -11.13
CA HIS A 132 10.67 17.31 -10.62
C HIS A 132 10.86 15.85 -10.18
N HIS A 133 9.94 15.33 -9.36
CA HIS A 133 10.03 13.95 -8.87
C HIS A 133 9.96 12.93 -10.02
N ILE A 134 9.05 13.11 -10.99
CA ILE A 134 8.96 12.24 -12.17
C ILE A 134 10.27 12.28 -12.96
N SER A 135 10.84 13.46 -13.20
CA SER A 135 12.11 13.60 -13.93
C SER A 135 13.29 12.93 -13.22
N GLU A 136 13.32 12.95 -11.89
CA GLU A 136 14.32 12.22 -11.12
C GLU A 136 14.08 10.71 -11.17
N ALA A 137 12.83 10.27 -11.04
CA ALA A 137 12.44 8.86 -11.12
C ALA A 137 12.72 8.23 -12.50
N GLU A 138 12.60 9.00 -13.59
CA GLU A 138 12.95 8.58 -14.96
C GLU A 138 14.42 8.22 -15.12
N LYS A 139 15.30 8.69 -14.23
CA LYS A 139 16.70 8.24 -14.24
C LYS A 139 16.79 6.77 -13.87
N GLY A 140 15.83 6.23 -13.12
CA GLY A 140 15.74 4.84 -12.66
C GLY A 140 16.11 4.63 -11.19
N ILE A 141 15.89 3.41 -10.71
CA ILE A 141 16.19 2.97 -9.34
C ILE A 141 17.47 2.16 -9.35
N ARG A 142 18.47 2.63 -8.61
CA ARG A 142 19.80 2.00 -8.54
C ARG A 142 19.84 0.92 -7.47
N PHE A 143 20.29 -0.28 -7.85
CA PHE A 143 20.57 -1.36 -6.91
C PHE A 143 22.07 -1.64 -6.82
N ILE A 144 22.55 -1.88 -5.60
CA ILE A 144 23.98 -1.94 -5.27
C ILE A 144 24.29 -3.15 -4.39
N ASN A 145 25.52 -3.66 -4.43
CA ASN A 145 25.97 -4.58 -3.39
C ASN A 145 26.37 -3.85 -2.09
N SER A 146 26.65 -4.59 -1.01
CA SER A 146 27.06 -4.02 0.29
C SER A 146 28.36 -3.20 0.21
N LYS A 147 29.16 -3.42 -0.84
CA LYS A 147 30.39 -2.68 -1.13
C LYS A 147 30.15 -1.42 -1.98
N TYR A 148 28.89 -1.00 -2.14
CA TYR A 148 28.48 0.19 -2.88
C TYR A 148 28.71 0.14 -4.39
N ASN A 149 28.98 -1.03 -4.96
CA ASN A 149 29.09 -1.18 -6.40
C ASN A 149 27.69 -1.38 -6.99
N GLU A 150 27.38 -0.64 -8.05
CA GLU A 150 26.14 -0.81 -8.78
C GLU A 150 26.08 -2.19 -9.42
N LEU A 151 24.96 -2.89 -9.19
CA LEU A 151 24.66 -4.17 -9.81
C LEU A 151 23.87 -3.95 -11.10
N PHE A 152 22.81 -3.16 -11.00
CA PHE A 152 21.92 -2.82 -12.11
C PHE A 152 21.04 -1.62 -11.72
N ARG A 153 20.27 -1.12 -12.70
CA ARG A 153 19.27 -0.08 -12.54
C ARG A 153 17.97 -0.54 -13.25
N ILE A 154 16.82 -0.27 -12.64
CA ILE A 154 15.49 -0.55 -13.22
C ILE A 154 14.69 0.74 -13.38
N GLU A 155 13.67 0.74 -14.23
CA GLU A 155 12.75 1.88 -14.31
C GLU A 155 11.87 1.94 -13.05
N ASP A 156 11.43 3.15 -12.68
CA ASP A 156 10.49 3.31 -11.56
C ASP A 156 9.21 2.50 -11.83
N GLY A 157 8.71 1.77 -10.82
CA GLY A 157 7.55 0.89 -10.93
C GLY A 157 7.84 -0.51 -11.47
N GLU A 158 9.07 -0.80 -11.91
CA GLU A 158 9.47 -2.16 -12.29
C GLU A 158 9.68 -3.08 -11.08
N LYS A 159 9.82 -4.37 -11.35
CA LYS A 159 10.00 -5.40 -10.33
C LYS A 159 11.43 -5.91 -10.29
N ILE A 160 11.89 -6.24 -9.09
CA ILE A 160 13.03 -7.13 -8.87
C ILE A 160 12.54 -8.50 -8.44
N LYS A 161 13.30 -9.53 -8.80
CA LYS A 161 13.15 -10.88 -8.25
C LYS A 161 14.18 -11.08 -7.16
N ILE A 162 13.74 -11.43 -5.97
CA ILE A 162 14.58 -11.79 -4.82
C ILE A 162 14.54 -13.32 -4.69
N ARG A 163 15.70 -13.96 -4.75
CA ARG A 163 15.89 -15.37 -4.45
C ARG A 163 16.51 -15.49 -3.06
N TYR A 164 15.75 -16.07 -2.14
CA TYR A 164 16.17 -16.28 -0.75
C TYR A 164 17.06 -17.52 -0.62
N SER A 165 17.81 -17.61 0.47
CA SER A 165 18.76 -18.70 0.71
C SER A 165 18.11 -20.08 0.87
N ASP A 166 16.82 -20.12 1.22
CA ASP A 166 16.02 -21.34 1.33
C ASP A 166 15.50 -21.84 -0.04
N GLY A 167 15.79 -21.10 -1.12
CA GLY A 167 15.33 -21.37 -2.48
C GLY A 167 13.98 -20.73 -2.81
N GLY A 168 13.35 -20.00 -1.88
CA GLY A 168 12.15 -19.22 -2.15
C GLY A 168 12.44 -18.06 -3.10
N GLU A 169 11.47 -17.70 -3.94
CA GLU A 169 11.56 -16.54 -4.83
C GLU A 169 10.35 -15.62 -4.63
N GLN A 170 10.59 -14.31 -4.67
CA GLN A 170 9.54 -13.29 -4.65
C GLN A 170 9.84 -12.16 -5.62
N GLU A 171 8.81 -11.66 -6.28
CA GLU A 171 8.90 -10.45 -7.08
C GLU A 171 8.37 -9.26 -6.30
N ARG A 172 9.09 -8.14 -6.32
CA ARG A 172 8.74 -6.92 -5.60
C ARG A 172 8.80 -5.73 -6.53
N VAL A 173 7.67 -5.03 -6.66
CA VAL A 173 7.60 -3.72 -7.33
C VAL A 173 8.45 -2.74 -6.56
N CYS A 174 9.21 -1.90 -7.26
CA CYS A 174 10.08 -0.92 -6.65
C CYS A 174 9.66 0.49 -7.08
N ARG A 175 9.63 1.44 -6.14
CA ARG A 175 9.34 2.84 -6.42
C ARG A 175 10.53 3.73 -6.06
N TYR A 176 10.81 4.69 -6.93
CA TYR A 176 11.86 5.69 -6.73
C TYR A 176 11.46 6.66 -5.61
N ILE A 177 12.41 6.94 -4.71
CA ILE A 177 12.25 7.96 -3.67
C ILE A 177 13.33 9.02 -3.82
N ASP A 178 14.60 8.62 -3.82
CA ASP A 178 15.73 9.48 -4.18
C ASP A 178 16.95 8.62 -4.56
N GLU A 179 18.12 9.22 -4.77
CA GLU A 179 19.35 8.49 -5.13
C GLU A 179 19.87 7.50 -4.06
N TYR A 180 19.37 7.59 -2.83
CA TYR A 180 19.77 6.79 -1.68
C TYR A 180 18.64 5.95 -1.09
N HIS A 181 17.38 6.23 -1.44
CA HIS A 181 16.20 5.54 -0.93
C HIS A 181 15.34 4.96 -2.05
N THR A 182 14.77 3.79 -1.77
CA THR A 182 13.83 3.10 -2.66
C THR A 182 12.77 2.43 -1.83
N GLU A 183 11.55 2.38 -2.35
CA GLU A 183 10.54 1.45 -1.85
C GLU A 183 10.71 0.12 -2.59
N VAL A 184 10.72 -0.99 -1.84
CA VAL A 184 10.72 -2.36 -2.39
C VAL A 184 9.52 -3.10 -1.80
N GLY A 185 8.52 -3.37 -2.63
CA GLY A 185 7.17 -3.68 -2.16
C GLY A 185 6.64 -2.49 -1.38
N ASN A 186 6.23 -2.72 -0.13
CA ASN A 186 5.64 -1.70 0.74
C ASN A 186 6.64 -1.13 1.76
N ASN A 187 7.95 -1.41 1.59
CA ASN A 187 8.98 -1.07 2.57
C ASN A 187 9.94 -0.03 1.99
N LEU A 188 10.15 1.06 2.72
CA LEU A 188 11.17 2.05 2.42
C LEU A 188 12.54 1.59 2.91
N TYR A 189 13.54 1.60 2.04
CA TYR A 189 14.92 1.25 2.36
C TYR A 189 15.89 2.34 1.94
N HIS A 190 16.93 2.53 2.73
CA HIS A 190 18.19 3.03 2.20
C HIS A 190 18.84 1.93 1.34
N ILE A 191 19.35 2.26 0.15
CA ILE A 191 19.86 1.26 -0.82
C ILE A 191 20.98 0.37 -0.23
N CYS A 192 21.83 0.92 0.65
CA CYS A 192 22.85 0.11 1.35
C CYS A 192 22.24 -0.85 2.37
N GLN A 193 21.21 -0.41 3.10
CA GLN A 193 20.53 -1.25 4.09
C GLN A 193 19.88 -2.45 3.38
N PHE A 194 19.22 -2.21 2.25
CA PHE A 194 18.65 -3.28 1.44
C PHE A 194 19.73 -4.28 1.00
N ALA A 195 20.83 -3.79 0.44
CA ALA A 195 21.95 -4.62 0.00
C ALA A 195 22.57 -5.47 1.13
N GLU A 196 22.81 -4.85 2.29
CA GLU A 196 23.38 -5.52 3.46
C GLU A 196 22.43 -6.61 4.00
N ILE A 197 21.12 -6.35 4.04
CA ILE A 197 20.12 -7.35 4.46
C ILE A 197 20.14 -8.54 3.49
N MET A 198 20.13 -8.30 2.19
CA MET A 198 20.11 -9.36 1.18
C MET A 198 21.36 -10.24 1.28
N GLU A 199 22.55 -9.63 1.32
CA GLU A 199 23.81 -10.39 1.45
C GLU A 199 23.92 -11.15 2.76
N ARG A 200 23.51 -10.54 3.88
CA ARG A 200 23.55 -11.18 5.20
C ARG A 200 22.65 -12.41 5.26
N ASN A 201 21.51 -12.35 4.58
CA ASN A 201 20.55 -13.45 4.51
C ASN A 201 20.89 -14.45 3.39
N GLY A 202 22.02 -14.30 2.69
CA GLY A 202 22.38 -15.14 1.55
C GLY A 202 21.37 -15.08 0.41
N SER A 203 20.64 -13.97 0.30
CA SER A 203 19.64 -13.72 -0.74
C SER A 203 20.28 -12.95 -1.88
N GLU A 204 19.88 -13.30 -3.10
CA GLU A 204 20.30 -12.62 -4.33
C GLU A 204 19.09 -11.91 -4.94
N TYR A 205 19.32 -10.84 -5.67
CA TYR A 205 18.25 -10.16 -6.37
C TYR A 205 18.70 -9.66 -7.73
N ALA A 206 17.78 -9.64 -8.69
CA ALA A 206 18.00 -9.28 -10.07
C ALA A 206 16.76 -8.57 -10.65
N PRO A 207 16.89 -7.78 -11.74
CA PRO A 207 15.72 -7.30 -12.48
C PRO A 207 14.86 -8.48 -12.91
N VAL A 208 13.54 -8.33 -12.84
CA VAL A 208 12.64 -9.22 -13.57
C VAL A 208 12.79 -8.91 -15.04
N GLU A 209 13.16 -9.88 -15.87
CA GLU A 209 13.15 -9.68 -17.32
C GLU A 209 11.73 -9.33 -17.75
N PRO A 210 11.52 -8.30 -18.58
CA PRO A 210 10.18 -7.92 -19.00
C PRO A 210 9.59 -9.05 -19.84
N GLU A 211 8.69 -9.83 -19.22
CA GLU A 211 7.84 -10.74 -19.98
C GLU A 211 6.87 -9.90 -20.82
N THR A 212 6.77 -10.20 -22.12
CA THR A 212 5.72 -9.64 -22.97
C THR A 212 4.37 -10.01 -22.38
N VAL A 213 3.66 -9.00 -21.87
CA VAL A 213 2.33 -9.07 -21.24
C VAL A 213 1.45 -10.13 -21.92
N GLN A 214 1.22 -11.24 -21.24
CA GLN A 214 -0.05 -11.96 -21.31
C GLN A 214 -0.73 -11.73 -19.97
N THR A 215 -1.80 -10.95 -20.02
CA THR A 215 -2.70 -10.69 -18.90
C THR A 215 -3.26 -12.03 -18.41
N GLU A 216 -2.84 -12.47 -17.23
CA GLU A 216 -3.63 -13.37 -16.41
C GLU A 216 -4.01 -12.62 -15.13
N GLU A 217 -5.19 -12.01 -15.19
CA GLU A 217 -5.98 -11.69 -14.01
C GLU A 217 -6.28 -13.00 -13.28
N LYS A 218 -5.92 -13.07 -12.00
CA LYS A 218 -6.61 -13.95 -11.07
C LYS A 218 -7.22 -13.09 -9.97
N GLU A 219 -8.44 -12.67 -10.26
CA GLU A 219 -9.46 -12.45 -9.26
C GLU A 219 -9.59 -13.70 -8.39
N GLN A 220 -9.47 -13.53 -7.08
CA GLN A 220 -10.27 -14.29 -6.12
C GLN A 220 -10.80 -13.30 -5.10
N GLY A 221 -11.97 -12.74 -5.41
CA GLY A 221 -12.84 -12.19 -4.40
C GLY A 221 -13.36 -13.33 -3.52
N GLN A 222 -13.21 -13.16 -2.22
CA GLN A 222 -14.13 -13.72 -1.25
C GLN A 222 -14.62 -12.57 -0.38
N GLU A 223 -15.88 -12.19 -0.61
CA GLU A 223 -16.67 -11.47 0.38
C GLU A 223 -16.91 -12.39 1.58
N GLU A 224 -16.53 -11.97 2.78
CA GLU A 224 -17.10 -12.47 4.03
C GLU A 224 -17.44 -11.33 4.98
N LYS A 225 -18.52 -11.56 5.75
CA LYS A 225 -19.26 -10.62 6.60
C LYS A 225 -18.39 -9.89 7.64
N THR A 226 -18.67 -8.61 7.82
CA THR A 226 -18.22 -7.74 8.91
C THR A 226 -18.69 -8.22 10.31
N GLU A 227 -17.94 -9.14 10.92
CA GLU A 227 -17.86 -9.35 12.37
C GLU A 227 -16.36 -9.42 12.74
N GLY A 228 -15.79 -8.35 13.32
CA GLY A 228 -14.37 -8.35 13.71
C GLY A 228 -13.65 -7.00 13.71
N THR A 229 -14.30 -5.92 13.27
CA THR A 229 -13.73 -4.56 13.22
C THR A 229 -13.54 -3.96 14.61
N LEU A 230 -12.39 -3.32 14.84
CA LEU A 230 -11.97 -2.68 16.08
C LEU A 230 -11.57 -1.23 15.80
N GLU A 231 -11.82 -0.33 16.76
CA GLU A 231 -11.39 1.06 16.65
C GLU A 231 -9.93 1.22 17.10
N LEU A 232 -9.08 1.71 16.20
CA LEU A 232 -7.71 2.11 16.48
C LEU A 232 -7.61 3.63 16.57
N LYS A 233 -7.23 4.16 17.73
CA LYS A 233 -6.92 5.58 17.88
C LYS A 233 -5.47 5.80 17.50
N THR A 234 -5.25 6.53 16.41
CA THR A 234 -3.91 6.74 15.87
C THR A 234 -3.15 7.79 16.68
N GLN A 235 -1.82 7.74 16.61
CA GLN A 235 -0.97 8.79 17.20
C GLN A 235 -1.23 10.20 16.63
N PHE A 236 -1.91 10.31 15.49
CA PHE A 236 -2.26 11.56 14.82
C PHE A 236 -3.62 12.12 15.28
N GLY A 237 -4.30 11.45 16.21
CA GLY A 237 -5.58 11.89 16.77
C GLY A 237 -6.80 11.51 15.93
N THR A 238 -6.64 10.68 14.89
CA THR A 238 -7.74 10.07 14.14
C THR A 238 -8.15 8.74 14.76
N THR A 239 -9.31 8.22 14.35
CA THR A 239 -9.77 6.88 14.72
C THR A 239 -10.03 6.10 13.43
N GLU A 240 -9.34 4.98 13.27
CA GLU A 240 -9.47 4.09 12.11
C GLU A 240 -10.20 2.80 12.50
N ASN A 241 -10.97 2.24 11.58
CA ASN A 241 -11.61 0.95 11.74
C ASN A 241 -10.71 -0.15 11.17
N VAL A 242 -10.19 -1.00 12.05
CA VAL A 242 -9.20 -2.01 11.69
C VAL A 242 -9.70 -3.43 11.94
N THR A 243 -9.24 -4.36 11.14
CA THR A 243 -9.37 -5.81 11.33
C THR A 243 -7.98 -6.41 11.51
N LEU A 244 -7.88 -7.49 12.28
CA LEU A 244 -6.61 -8.20 12.47
C LEU A 244 -6.53 -9.39 11.52
N THR A 245 -5.32 -9.69 11.08
CA THR A 245 -4.99 -10.90 10.33
C THR A 245 -3.92 -11.68 11.08
N VAL A 246 -4.01 -13.01 11.06
CA VAL A 246 -3.00 -13.88 11.67
C VAL A 246 -2.32 -14.71 10.59
N ASN A 247 -1.01 -14.80 10.68
CA ASN A 247 -0.19 -15.69 9.87
C ASN A 247 1.01 -16.18 10.70
N THR A 248 1.99 -16.76 10.02
CA THR A 248 3.19 -17.36 10.61
C THR A 248 4.43 -16.77 9.94
N TYR A 249 5.37 -16.25 10.71
CA TYR A 249 6.67 -15.84 10.16
C TYR A 249 7.42 -17.05 9.62
N VAL A 250 7.88 -16.95 8.37
CA VAL A 250 8.52 -18.06 7.65
C VAL A 250 9.81 -18.53 8.34
N ASP A 251 10.57 -17.62 8.95
CA ASP A 251 11.89 -17.95 9.49
C ASP A 251 11.87 -18.92 10.68
N ASN A 252 10.86 -18.82 11.54
CA ASN A 252 10.84 -19.50 12.84
C ASN A 252 9.45 -19.95 13.31
N ASN A 253 8.47 -19.87 12.42
CA ASN A 253 7.07 -20.14 12.70
C ASN A 253 6.44 -19.33 13.84
N SER A 254 7.03 -18.19 14.21
CA SER A 254 6.46 -17.30 15.23
C SER A 254 5.17 -16.65 14.74
N LEU A 255 4.34 -16.24 15.69
CA LEU A 255 3.05 -15.60 15.40
C LEU A 255 3.27 -14.28 14.67
N TYR A 256 2.69 -14.15 13.48
CA TYR A 256 2.53 -12.88 12.78
C TYR A 256 1.10 -12.38 13.00
N VAL A 257 0.97 -11.11 13.38
CA VAL A 257 -0.30 -10.39 13.41
C VAL A 257 -0.15 -9.14 12.55
N GLY A 258 -0.99 -9.04 11.52
CA GLY A 258 -1.13 -7.87 10.67
C GLY A 258 -2.44 -7.15 10.96
N MET A 259 -2.54 -5.93 10.46
CA MET A 259 -3.73 -5.08 10.59
C MET A 259 -4.13 -4.55 9.23
N THR A 260 -5.42 -4.60 8.94
CA THR A 260 -6.03 -4.09 7.70
C THR A 260 -7.13 -3.09 8.05
N THR A 261 -7.32 -2.07 7.23
CA THR A 261 -8.50 -1.19 7.26
C THR A 261 -9.43 -1.60 6.14
N GLU A 262 -10.72 -1.32 6.28
CA GLU A 262 -11.69 -1.50 5.21
C GLU A 262 -12.17 -0.11 4.79
N GLU A 263 -11.59 0.41 3.70
CA GLU A 263 -12.01 1.66 3.06
C GLU A 263 -12.66 1.27 1.71
N ASP A 264 -13.87 1.76 1.46
CA ASP A 264 -14.63 1.50 0.22
C ASP A 264 -14.90 0.01 -0.13
N GLY A 265 -14.98 -0.85 0.89
CA GLY A 265 -15.33 -2.28 0.74
C GLY A 265 -14.18 -3.19 0.32
N PHE A 266 -12.94 -2.68 0.32
CA PHE A 266 -11.73 -3.46 0.08
C PHE A 266 -10.80 -3.43 1.31
N PRO A 267 -10.28 -4.58 1.76
CA PRO A 267 -9.32 -4.62 2.86
C PRO A 267 -7.94 -4.11 2.39
N GLU A 268 -7.49 -2.99 2.95
CA GLU A 268 -6.17 -2.39 2.72
C GLU A 268 -5.22 -2.68 3.89
N PRO A 269 -3.95 -3.06 3.67
CA PRO A 269 -2.98 -3.23 4.75
C PRO A 269 -2.68 -1.91 5.47
N TYR A 270 -2.92 -1.87 6.78
CA TYR A 270 -2.61 -0.73 7.63
C TYR A 270 -1.20 -0.80 8.21
N GLY A 271 -0.80 -1.99 8.70
CA GLY A 271 0.54 -2.19 9.26
C GLY A 271 0.69 -3.51 10.01
N ASP A 272 1.94 -3.87 10.30
CA ASP A 272 2.28 -5.09 11.00
C ASP A 272 2.28 -4.85 12.51
N VAL A 273 1.40 -5.54 13.24
CA VAL A 273 1.32 -5.42 14.70
C VAL A 273 2.55 -6.05 15.35
N THR A 274 3.02 -7.16 14.80
CA THR A 274 4.17 -7.89 15.30
C THR A 274 5.43 -7.64 14.48
N VAL A 275 6.59 -7.86 15.08
CA VAL A 275 7.90 -7.90 14.41
C VAL A 275 8.61 -9.22 14.71
N ASN A 276 9.27 -9.81 13.71
CA ASN A 276 10.08 -10.99 13.91
C ASN A 276 11.52 -10.61 14.28
N LEU A 277 11.88 -10.82 15.55
CA LEU A 277 13.26 -10.65 16.02
C LEU A 277 14.09 -11.94 15.97
N LEU A 278 13.61 -12.96 15.24
CA LEU A 278 14.23 -14.29 15.09
C LEU A 278 14.51 -15.02 16.40
N SER A 279 13.96 -14.51 17.50
CA SER A 279 14.20 -15.01 18.83
C SER A 279 13.09 -15.97 19.18
N SER A 280 13.43 -17.15 19.68
CA SER A 280 12.43 -18.13 20.06
C SER A 280 11.62 -17.58 21.24
N VAL A 281 10.33 -17.43 21.02
CA VAL A 281 9.35 -16.97 22.01
C VAL A 281 8.34 -18.07 22.30
N PRO A 282 7.71 -18.09 23.48
CA PRO A 282 6.67 -19.07 23.78
C PRO A 282 5.50 -19.02 22.78
N PRO A 283 4.70 -20.09 22.65
CA PRO A 283 3.49 -20.07 21.83
C PRO A 283 2.59 -18.87 22.14
N TYR A 284 2.02 -18.28 21.10
CA TYR A 284 1.18 -17.08 21.17
C TYR A 284 1.89 -15.82 21.72
N CYS A 285 3.19 -15.86 21.96
CA CYS A 285 3.96 -14.65 22.23
C CYS A 285 4.52 -14.07 20.93
N ALA A 286 4.54 -12.74 20.82
CA ALA A 286 5.22 -12.04 19.74
C ALA A 286 5.68 -10.64 20.18
N PHE A 287 6.76 -10.15 19.57
CA PHE A 287 7.22 -8.78 19.78
C PHE A 287 6.32 -7.83 19.00
N VAL A 288 5.90 -6.74 19.64
CA VAL A 288 4.98 -5.75 19.05
C VAL A 288 5.75 -4.55 18.55
N ASP A 289 5.40 -4.04 17.36
CA ASP A 289 6.06 -2.87 16.76
C ASP A 289 5.52 -1.53 17.28
N THR A 290 5.77 -1.27 18.57
CA THR A 290 5.44 0.01 19.19
C THR A 290 6.35 1.15 18.74
N ASN A 291 7.37 0.88 17.92
CA ASN A 291 8.27 1.93 17.41
C ASN A 291 7.66 2.60 16.18
N ASN A 292 7.01 1.83 15.31
CA ASN A 292 6.29 2.35 14.14
C ASN A 292 4.84 2.73 14.48
N MET A 293 4.21 2.00 15.41
CA MET A 293 2.83 2.24 15.86
C MET A 293 2.75 2.26 17.40
N PRO A 294 3.13 3.37 18.07
CA PRO A 294 3.13 3.47 19.53
C PRO A 294 1.75 3.25 20.16
N GLU A 295 0.66 3.48 19.43
CA GLU A 295 -0.72 3.23 19.85
C GLU A 295 -1.07 1.74 20.05
N LEU A 296 -0.26 0.80 19.53
CA LEU A 296 -0.54 -0.64 19.61
C LEU A 296 -0.61 -1.16 21.04
N GLU A 297 0.20 -0.63 21.97
CA GLU A 297 0.17 -1.05 23.38
C GLU A 297 -1.22 -0.82 23.98
N ASP A 298 -1.73 0.40 23.83
CA ASP A 298 -3.05 0.79 24.33
C ASP A 298 -4.17 0.02 23.62
N PHE A 299 -4.06 -0.15 22.30
CA PHE A 299 -5.03 -0.87 21.48
C PHE A 299 -5.15 -2.35 21.87
N LEU A 300 -4.03 -3.05 21.99
CA LEU A 300 -4.00 -4.49 22.30
C LEU A 300 -4.54 -4.78 23.70
N VAL A 301 -4.14 -3.96 24.69
CA VAL A 301 -4.54 -4.16 26.09
C VAL A 301 -6.01 -3.80 26.31
N LYS A 302 -6.50 -2.66 25.80
CA LYS A 302 -7.89 -2.21 26.00
C LYS A 302 -8.90 -3.17 25.36
N ASN A 303 -8.54 -3.79 24.23
CA ASN A 303 -9.39 -4.76 23.55
C ASN A 303 -9.24 -6.21 24.06
N GLY A 304 -8.36 -6.44 25.05
CA GLY A 304 -8.09 -7.76 25.61
C GLY A 304 -7.48 -8.75 24.62
N ILE A 305 -6.72 -8.23 23.64
CA ILE A 305 -6.11 -9.01 22.54
C ILE A 305 -4.78 -9.60 23.00
N ALA A 306 -3.98 -8.82 23.71
CA ALA A 306 -2.70 -9.27 24.22
C ALA A 306 -2.34 -8.58 25.54
N GLU A 307 -1.53 -9.27 26.34
CA GLU A 307 -0.99 -8.74 27.61
C GLU A 307 0.54 -8.62 27.55
N PHE A 308 1.06 -7.53 28.11
CA PHE A 308 2.49 -7.32 28.17
C PHE A 308 3.13 -8.33 29.14
N THR A 309 4.14 -9.06 28.67
CA THR A 309 4.78 -10.13 29.45
C THR A 309 5.78 -9.62 30.50
N GLY A 310 6.08 -8.32 30.50
CA GLY A 310 7.18 -7.74 31.29
C GLY A 310 8.55 -7.85 30.61
N MET A 311 8.64 -8.49 29.45
CA MET A 311 9.89 -8.68 28.72
C MET A 311 9.98 -7.75 27.51
N THR A 312 11.17 -7.24 27.24
CA THR A 312 11.48 -6.43 26.05
C THR A 312 12.74 -6.97 25.41
N GLN A 313 12.84 -6.81 24.10
CA GLN A 313 14.06 -7.14 23.36
C GLN A 313 14.51 -5.94 22.54
N ARG A 314 15.81 -5.66 22.62
CA ARG A 314 16.45 -4.63 21.82
C ARG A 314 16.91 -5.19 20.48
N SER A 315 16.62 -4.49 19.40
CA SER A 315 17.21 -4.73 18.08
C SER A 315 17.63 -3.38 17.49
N GLY A 316 18.93 -3.22 17.24
CA GLY A 316 19.52 -1.93 16.87
C GLY A 316 19.30 -0.85 17.93
N TYR A 317 18.67 0.26 17.52
CA TYR A 317 18.30 1.38 18.40
C TYR A 317 16.87 1.28 18.96
N CYS A 318 16.09 0.32 18.47
CA CYS A 318 14.69 0.12 18.86
C CYS A 318 14.56 -0.94 19.95
N SER A 319 13.53 -0.82 20.76
CA SER A 319 13.16 -1.79 21.79
C SER A 319 11.74 -2.27 21.51
N TYR A 320 11.54 -3.58 21.47
CA TYR A 320 10.26 -4.19 21.14
C TYR A 320 9.75 -4.96 22.36
N PRO A 321 8.58 -4.59 22.91
CA PRO A 321 7.96 -5.31 24.00
C PRO A 321 7.38 -6.65 23.54
N LEU A 322 7.54 -7.69 24.35
CA LEU A 322 6.97 -9.00 24.11
C LEU A 322 5.58 -9.08 24.74
N TYR A 323 4.59 -9.44 23.93
CA TYR A 323 3.20 -9.61 24.36
C TYR A 323 2.78 -11.07 24.21
N LEU A 324 1.91 -11.52 25.13
CA LEU A 324 1.17 -12.78 25.03
C LEU A 324 -0.22 -12.51 24.45
N PHE A 325 -0.47 -13.01 23.24
CA PHE A 325 -1.75 -12.89 22.56
C PHE A 325 -2.76 -13.91 23.10
N SER A 326 -3.99 -13.45 23.36
CA SER A 326 -5.09 -14.29 23.83
C SER A 326 -5.57 -15.21 22.71
N ALA A 327 -5.16 -16.49 22.77
CA ALA A 327 -5.55 -17.47 21.76
C ALA A 327 -7.08 -17.59 21.59
N GLU A 328 -7.86 -17.42 22.66
CA GLU A 328 -9.32 -17.39 22.59
C GLU A 328 -9.83 -16.18 21.79
N LYS A 329 -9.32 -14.98 22.09
CA LYS A 329 -9.72 -13.75 21.40
C LYS A 329 -9.28 -13.79 19.93
N MET A 330 -8.06 -14.24 19.67
CA MET A 330 -7.53 -14.35 18.31
C MET A 330 -8.29 -15.37 17.47
N ARG A 331 -8.75 -16.50 18.04
CA ARG A 331 -9.63 -17.45 17.31
C ARG A 331 -10.99 -16.84 16.96
N GLY A 332 -11.48 -15.89 17.76
CA GLY A 332 -12.71 -15.15 17.46
C GLY A 332 -12.52 -14.07 16.40
N LEU A 333 -11.38 -13.37 16.42
CA LEU A 333 -11.09 -12.27 15.48
C LEU A 333 -10.54 -12.77 14.13
N CYS A 334 -9.74 -13.83 14.14
CA CYS A 334 -9.00 -14.34 12.98
C CYS A 334 -9.06 -15.88 12.94
N PRO A 335 -10.25 -16.51 12.80
CA PRO A 335 -10.42 -17.95 12.98
C PRO A 335 -9.53 -18.78 12.06
N ASP A 336 -9.49 -18.44 10.77
CA ASP A 336 -8.72 -19.21 9.78
C ASP A 336 -7.21 -19.01 9.93
N GLY A 337 -6.78 -17.76 10.14
CA GLY A 337 -5.37 -17.44 10.37
C GLY A 337 -4.81 -18.11 11.63
N MET A 338 -5.59 -18.13 12.72
CA MET A 338 -5.21 -18.84 13.94
C MET A 338 -5.18 -20.35 13.76
N ALA A 339 -6.15 -20.93 13.04
CA ALA A 339 -6.14 -22.37 12.75
C ALA A 339 -4.89 -22.76 11.94
N ALA A 340 -4.52 -21.96 10.94
CA ALA A 340 -3.31 -22.17 10.15
C ALA A 340 -2.02 -22.04 11.01
N TYR A 341 -1.94 -21.01 11.86
CA TYR A 341 -0.81 -20.82 12.78
C TYR A 341 -0.65 -22.00 13.76
N GLU A 342 -1.76 -22.45 14.36
CA GLU A 342 -1.77 -23.58 15.29
C GLU A 342 -1.39 -24.89 14.60
N GLN A 343 -1.86 -25.10 13.37
CA GLN A 343 -1.48 -26.26 12.56
C GLN A 343 0.02 -26.26 12.22
N ALA A 344 0.54 -25.12 11.76
CA ALA A 344 1.95 -24.95 11.40
C ALA A 344 2.90 -25.20 12.58
N ASN A 345 2.44 -24.91 13.80
CA ASN A 345 3.20 -25.10 15.04
C ASN A 345 2.84 -26.40 15.80
N GLY A 346 1.96 -27.24 15.26
CA GLY A 346 1.59 -28.52 15.86
C GLY A 346 0.77 -28.40 17.15
N PHE A 347 0.04 -27.30 17.33
CA PHE A 347 -0.85 -27.06 18.47
C PHE A 347 -2.25 -27.67 18.31
N ASP A 348 -2.49 -28.40 17.21
CA ASP A 348 -3.74 -29.12 16.95
C ASP A 348 -4.19 -29.94 18.15
N ARG A 349 -5.34 -29.57 18.72
CA ARG A 349 -6.09 -30.42 19.64
C ARG A 349 -6.59 -31.63 18.85
N LYS A 350 -5.86 -32.75 18.89
CA LYS A 350 -6.47 -34.04 18.54
C LYS A 350 -7.71 -34.24 19.44
N PRO A 351 -8.89 -34.54 18.89
CA PRO A 351 -9.96 -35.06 19.73
C PRO A 351 -9.46 -36.37 20.33
N GLU A 352 -9.50 -36.47 21.66
CA GLU A 352 -9.28 -37.73 22.37
C GLU A 352 -10.16 -38.81 21.72
N LYS A 353 -9.52 -39.79 21.09
CA LYS A 353 -10.21 -41.05 20.79
C LYS A 353 -10.62 -41.62 22.15
N LYS A 354 -11.92 -41.53 22.47
CA LYS A 354 -12.53 -42.42 23.45
C LYS A 354 -12.31 -43.84 22.94
N GLU A 355 -11.28 -44.50 23.46
CA GLU A 355 -11.18 -45.95 23.41
C GLU A 355 -12.47 -46.50 24.01
N LYS A 356 -13.32 -47.08 23.17
CA LYS A 356 -14.32 -48.03 23.62
C LYS A 356 -13.55 -49.28 24.05
N SER A 357 -13.19 -49.31 25.33
CA SER A 357 -12.82 -50.53 26.02
C SER A 357 -13.96 -51.54 25.89
N ARG A 358 -13.57 -52.77 25.53
CA ARG A 358 -14.41 -53.94 25.25
C ARG A 358 -15.35 -54.33 26.38
#